data_AF-A0A935E2H1-F1
#
_entry.id   AF-A0A935E2H1-F1
#
_cell.length_a   1.000
_cell.length_b   1.000
_cell.length_c   1.000
_cell.angle_alpha   90.00
_cell.angle_beta   90.00
_cell.angle_gamma   90.00
#
_symmetry.space_group_name_H-M   'P 1'
#
loop_
_entity.id
_entity.type
_entity.pdbx_description
1 polymer ?
#
loop_
_entity_poly.entity_id
_entity_poly.type
_entity_poly.pdbx_seq_one_letter_code
_entity_poly.pdbx_strand_id
1 'polypeptide(L)'
;MTDDLSWNSALCVAGINLTKEERAAGWPAAFTPQNLARLQYPWGGSALKKKAANENQSLLIATISKAIQNGGLPAVARTRTEDITESRQVPDFRAPSSPYSGGLGSSYWLNRDQAPTMRTVTKKIGERTVSYFVIERAAFRAWLTKQGVEPSEHVQAWFDTMQPAQKLARGAKRTTKNDVFLELLGQIEEAWKASGRVPLDRNEWPGQSQDLCDLAGRLFPEAFGNMKPESFYRNYPKKAGLRFSASKGVREIYAELFLKDGAPDGQKFAA
;
A
#
# COMPACT_ATOMS: atom_id res chain seq x y z
N MET A 1 -9.64 6.19 4.22
CA MET A 1 -8.98 6.62 2.97
C MET A 1 -7.54 6.18 3.06
N THR A 2 -7.16 5.18 2.28
CA THR A 2 -5.81 4.62 2.30
C THR A 2 -4.88 5.56 1.54
N ASP A 3 -4.29 6.51 2.26
CA ASP A 3 -3.18 7.35 1.76
C ASP A 3 -1.90 6.51 1.64
N ASP A 4 -1.92 5.54 0.73
CA ASP A 4 -0.74 4.76 0.39
C ASP A 4 0.11 5.57 -0.60
N LEU A 5 1.21 6.12 -0.09
CA LEU A 5 2.18 6.89 -0.90
C LEU A 5 2.68 6.09 -2.11
N SER A 6 2.80 4.77 -1.99
CA SER A 6 3.25 3.90 -3.08
C SER A 6 2.19 3.78 -4.19
N TRP A 7 0.91 3.75 -3.82
CA TRP A 7 -0.21 3.76 -4.74
C TRP A 7 -0.33 5.10 -5.46
N ASN A 8 -0.24 6.21 -4.72
CA ASN A 8 -0.25 7.55 -5.31
C ASN A 8 0.94 7.76 -6.26
N SER A 9 2.12 7.25 -5.90
CA SER A 9 3.30 7.27 -6.77
C SER A 9 3.10 6.42 -8.03
N ALA A 10 2.51 5.23 -7.91
CA ALA A 10 2.16 4.39 -9.04
C ALA A 10 1.14 5.07 -9.98
N LEU A 11 0.14 5.76 -9.46
CA LEU A 11 -0.83 6.53 -10.26
C LEU A 11 -0.19 7.69 -11.04
N CYS A 12 0.92 8.23 -10.56
CA CYS A 12 1.69 9.27 -11.24
C CYS A 12 2.58 8.72 -12.38
N VAL A 13 2.70 7.39 -12.52
CA VAL A 13 3.48 6.78 -13.61
C VAL A 13 2.78 7.03 -14.94
N ALA A 14 3.51 7.68 -15.86
CA ALA A 14 2.99 8.03 -17.16
C ALA A 14 2.51 6.79 -17.94
N GLY A 15 1.28 6.86 -18.44
CA GLY A 15 0.68 5.82 -19.28
C GLY A 15 -0.02 4.70 -18.52
N ILE A 16 -0.14 4.71 -17.20
CA ILE A 16 -0.96 3.67 -16.54
C ILE A 16 -2.44 3.83 -16.94
N ASN A 17 -2.96 2.79 -17.60
CA ASN A 17 -4.34 2.74 -18.09
C ASN A 17 -5.19 1.95 -17.10
N LEU A 18 -5.81 2.66 -16.17
CA LEU A 18 -6.77 2.15 -15.20
C LEU A 18 -8.06 2.95 -15.27
N THR A 19 -9.21 2.31 -15.09
CA THR A 19 -10.50 3.02 -15.05
C THR A 19 -10.62 3.88 -13.80
N LYS A 20 -11.59 4.80 -13.77
CA LYS A 20 -11.80 5.67 -12.60
C LYS A 20 -12.13 4.85 -11.35
N GLU A 21 -12.89 3.78 -11.54
CA GLU A 21 -13.33 2.85 -10.50
C GLU A 21 -12.13 2.06 -9.96
N GLU A 22 -11.26 1.55 -10.84
CA GLU A 22 -10.03 0.86 -10.46
C GLU A 22 -9.06 1.77 -9.71
N ARG A 23 -8.96 3.05 -10.11
CA ARG A 23 -8.13 4.04 -9.42
C ARG A 23 -8.62 4.33 -8.00
N ALA A 24 -9.94 4.37 -7.81
CA ALA A 24 -10.56 4.59 -6.51
C ALA A 24 -10.49 3.35 -5.60
N ALA A 25 -10.48 2.15 -6.18
CA ALA A 25 -10.43 0.89 -5.44
C ALA A 25 -9.04 0.54 -4.87
N GLY A 26 -7.98 1.22 -5.32
CA GLY A 26 -6.61 0.94 -4.88
C GLY A 26 -5.89 -0.07 -5.79
N TRP A 27 -4.88 -0.75 -5.25
CA TRP A 27 -4.09 -1.73 -6.00
C TRP A 27 -4.95 -2.87 -6.57
N PRO A 28 -5.05 -3.03 -7.90
CA PRO A 28 -5.86 -4.09 -8.49
C PRO A 28 -5.24 -5.47 -8.25
N ALA A 29 -6.08 -6.51 -8.22
CA ALA A 29 -5.64 -7.90 -8.01
C ALA A 29 -4.82 -8.46 -9.21
N ALA A 30 -5.08 -7.94 -10.41
CA ALA A 30 -4.41 -8.35 -11.64
C ALA A 30 -4.14 -7.12 -12.51
N PHE A 31 -3.03 -7.14 -13.25
CA PHE A 31 -2.67 -6.07 -14.18
C PHE A 31 -2.48 -6.61 -15.60
N THR A 32 -2.64 -5.73 -16.58
CA THR A 32 -2.27 -6.03 -17.97
C THR A 32 -0.75 -6.04 -18.14
N PRO A 33 -0.21 -6.77 -19.13
CA PRO A 33 1.22 -6.76 -19.45
C PRO A 33 1.81 -5.35 -19.61
N GLN A 34 1.04 -4.43 -20.22
CA GLN A 34 1.46 -3.05 -20.43
C GLN A 34 1.56 -2.27 -19.12
N ASN A 35 0.58 -2.43 -18.23
CA ASN A 35 0.61 -1.78 -16.92
C ASN A 35 1.75 -2.33 -16.06
N LEU A 36 2.00 -3.66 -16.09
CA LEU A 36 3.14 -4.28 -15.39
C LEU A 36 4.48 -3.76 -15.89
N ALA A 37 4.66 -3.64 -17.20
CA ALA A 37 5.90 -3.13 -17.76
C ALA A 37 6.16 -1.67 -17.36
N ARG A 38 5.11 -0.84 -17.35
CA ARG A 38 5.19 0.56 -16.91
C ARG A 38 5.48 0.70 -15.43
N LEU A 39 4.93 -0.17 -14.59
CA LEU A 39 5.25 -0.22 -13.16
C LEU A 39 6.69 -0.68 -12.93
N GLN A 40 7.17 -1.67 -13.70
CA GLN A 40 8.53 -2.20 -13.59
C GLN A 40 9.60 -1.20 -14.04
N TYR A 41 9.33 -0.44 -15.10
CA TYR A 41 10.26 0.55 -15.65
C TYR A 41 9.55 1.90 -15.81
N PRO A 42 9.33 2.65 -14.73
CA PRO A 42 8.60 3.90 -14.79
C PRO A 42 9.28 4.93 -15.70
N TRP A 43 8.48 5.65 -16.48
CA TRP A 43 8.96 6.66 -17.41
C TRP A 43 9.37 7.93 -16.66
N GLY A 44 10.64 8.01 -16.25
CA GLY A 44 11.15 9.11 -15.43
C GLY A 44 12.60 9.51 -15.71
N GLY A 45 12.99 10.70 -15.24
CA GLY A 45 14.37 11.19 -15.30
C GLY A 45 14.77 11.85 -16.64
N SER A 46 16.07 11.79 -16.94
CA SER A 46 16.68 12.39 -18.12
C SER A 46 16.21 11.74 -19.44
N ALA A 47 16.42 12.41 -20.57
CA ALA A 47 16.01 11.90 -21.89
C ALA A 47 16.56 10.49 -22.20
N LEU A 48 17.81 10.22 -21.79
CA LEU A 48 18.43 8.90 -21.95
C LEU A 48 17.72 7.82 -21.10
N LYS A 49 17.36 8.13 -19.86
CA LYS A 49 16.61 7.21 -18.98
C LYS A 49 15.22 6.94 -19.52
N LYS A 50 14.55 7.93 -20.10
CA LYS A 50 13.24 7.77 -20.76
C LYS A 50 13.33 6.84 -21.97
N LYS A 51 14.36 6.98 -22.81
CA LYS A 51 14.58 6.09 -23.97
C LYS A 51 14.82 4.65 -23.52
N ALA A 52 15.72 4.44 -22.54
CA ALA A 52 15.99 3.12 -21.98
C ALA A 52 14.75 2.49 -21.32
N ALA A 53 13.95 3.28 -20.60
CA ALA A 53 12.69 2.82 -20.02
C ALA A 53 11.71 2.35 -21.10
N ASN A 54 11.60 3.06 -22.23
CA ASN A 54 10.74 2.64 -23.35
C ASN A 54 11.16 1.29 -23.94
N GLU A 55 12.46 1.13 -24.16
CA GLU A 55 13.04 -0.09 -24.72
C GLU A 55 12.82 -1.28 -23.77
N ASN A 56 13.10 -1.09 -22.47
CA ASN A 56 12.87 -2.09 -21.44
C ASN A 56 11.38 -2.44 -21.26
N GLN A 57 10.49 -1.45 -21.32
CA GLN A 57 9.04 -1.69 -21.30
C GLN A 57 8.61 -2.55 -22.50
N SER A 58 9.08 -2.20 -23.70
CA SER A 58 8.74 -2.91 -24.93
C SER A 58 9.25 -4.35 -24.90
N LEU A 59 10.48 -4.56 -24.43
CA LEU A 59 11.10 -5.87 -24.28
C LEU A 59 10.36 -6.72 -23.25
N LEU A 60 9.98 -6.14 -22.10
CA LEU A 60 9.23 -6.84 -21.06
C LEU A 60 7.84 -7.23 -21.56
N ILE A 61 7.13 -6.35 -22.27
CA ILE A 61 5.83 -6.65 -22.89
C ILE A 61 5.97 -7.81 -23.88
N ALA A 62 6.98 -7.80 -24.74
CA ALA A 62 7.23 -8.87 -25.70
C ALA A 62 7.52 -10.20 -25.00
N THR A 63 8.35 -10.17 -23.96
CA THR A 63 8.72 -11.36 -23.18
C THR A 63 7.53 -11.95 -22.43
N ILE A 64 6.70 -11.11 -21.80
CA ILE A 64 5.46 -11.52 -21.14
C ILE A 64 4.49 -12.12 -22.17
N SER A 65 4.31 -11.46 -23.31
CA SER A 65 3.40 -11.94 -24.36
C SER A 65 3.83 -13.31 -24.89
N LYS A 66 5.12 -13.52 -25.12
CA LYS A 66 5.70 -14.81 -25.50
C LYS A 66 5.52 -15.87 -24.40
N ALA A 67 5.68 -15.49 -23.14
CA ALA A 67 5.47 -16.40 -22.00
C ALA A 67 4.00 -16.83 -21.88
N ILE A 68 3.04 -15.95 -22.15
CA ILE A 68 1.61 -16.27 -22.18
C ILE A 68 1.32 -17.23 -23.34
N GLN A 69 1.83 -16.94 -24.55
CA GLN A 69 1.64 -17.79 -25.73
C GLN A 69 2.21 -19.21 -25.53
N ASN A 70 3.35 -19.32 -24.86
CA ASN A 70 3.99 -20.59 -24.56
C ASN A 70 3.43 -21.29 -23.30
N GLY A 71 2.42 -20.73 -22.65
CA GLY A 71 1.82 -21.27 -21.41
C GLY A 71 2.73 -21.18 -20.18
N GLY A 72 3.87 -20.48 -20.26
CA GLY A 72 4.83 -20.32 -19.17
C GLY A 72 4.44 -19.27 -18.14
N LEU A 73 3.43 -18.43 -18.44
CA LEU A 73 2.84 -17.48 -17.51
C LEU A 73 1.31 -17.62 -17.54
N PRO A 74 0.67 -18.03 -16.45
CA PRO A 74 -0.78 -18.12 -16.41
C PRO A 74 -1.38 -16.71 -16.46
N ALA A 75 -2.19 -16.48 -17.49
CA ALA A 75 -2.92 -15.24 -17.70
C ALA A 75 -4.41 -15.53 -17.84
N VAL A 76 -5.23 -14.68 -17.24
CA VAL A 76 -6.69 -14.77 -17.30
C VAL A 76 -7.16 -13.88 -18.45
N ALA A 77 -7.89 -14.45 -19.40
CA ALA A 77 -8.57 -13.67 -20.43
C ALA A 77 -9.76 -12.94 -19.81
N ARG A 78 -9.79 -11.61 -19.97
CA ARG A 78 -10.92 -10.76 -19.63
C ARG A 78 -11.42 -10.07 -20.89
N THR A 79 -12.70 -9.71 -20.91
CA THR A 79 -13.29 -8.94 -22.01
C THR A 79 -13.64 -7.54 -21.52
N ARG A 80 -13.41 -6.54 -22.37
CA ARG A 80 -13.93 -5.19 -22.18
C ARG A 80 -14.58 -4.70 -23.46
N THR A 81 -15.61 -3.87 -23.32
CA THR A 81 -16.21 -3.16 -24.44
C THR A 81 -15.34 -1.94 -24.75
N GLU A 82 -14.87 -1.85 -25.99
CA GLU A 82 -14.17 -0.69 -26.51
C GLU A 82 -15.02 -0.02 -27.59
N ASP A 83 -15.06 1.30 -27.54
CA ASP A 83 -15.67 2.10 -28.59
C ASP A 83 -14.81 2.01 -29.86
N ILE A 84 -15.42 1.55 -30.95
CA ILE A 84 -14.81 1.67 -32.27
C ILE A 84 -14.94 3.13 -32.68
N THR A 85 -13.79 3.78 -32.84
CA THR A 85 -13.74 5.17 -33.29
C THR A 85 -13.09 5.28 -34.65
N GLU A 86 -13.66 6.09 -35.53
CA GLU A 86 -13.05 6.45 -36.81
C GLU A 86 -12.63 7.92 -36.80
N SER A 87 -11.46 8.18 -37.38
CA SER A 87 -10.95 9.52 -37.62
C SER A 87 -11.62 10.10 -38.86
N ARG A 88 -12.51 11.08 -38.67
CA ARG A 88 -13.16 11.80 -39.77
C ARG A 88 -12.58 13.20 -39.88
N GLN A 89 -12.27 13.63 -41.10
CA GLN A 89 -11.96 15.02 -41.37
C GLN A 89 -13.25 15.84 -41.37
N VAL A 90 -13.32 16.83 -40.49
CA VAL A 90 -14.45 17.75 -40.37
C VAL A 90 -13.93 19.18 -40.53
N PRO A 91 -14.63 20.08 -41.24
CA PRO A 91 -14.27 21.49 -41.31
C PRO A 91 -14.13 22.13 -39.92
N ASP A 92 -13.01 22.80 -39.69
CA ASP A 92 -12.74 23.60 -38.50
C ASP A 92 -13.06 25.07 -38.78
N PHE A 93 -14.32 25.44 -38.57
CA PHE A 93 -14.79 26.81 -38.74
C PHE A 93 -14.24 27.79 -37.68
N ARG A 94 -13.43 27.33 -36.72
CA ARG A 94 -12.82 28.16 -35.67
C ARG A 94 -11.31 28.29 -35.79
N ALA A 95 -10.71 27.73 -36.84
CA ALA A 95 -9.28 27.88 -37.05
C ALA A 95 -8.91 29.36 -37.25
N PRO A 96 -7.80 29.84 -36.66
CA PRO A 96 -7.30 31.18 -36.92
C PRO A 96 -7.08 31.36 -38.43
N SER A 97 -7.69 32.39 -39.02
CA SER A 97 -7.34 32.79 -40.39
C SER A 97 -5.85 33.16 -40.41
N SER A 98 -5.08 32.61 -41.36
CA SER A 98 -3.63 32.78 -41.43
C SER A 98 -3.21 34.27 -41.27
N PRO A 99 -2.28 34.60 -40.37
CA PRO A 99 -1.87 35.98 -40.11
C PRO A 99 -1.03 36.62 -41.24
N TYR A 100 -0.73 35.88 -42.31
CA TYR A 100 0.14 36.33 -43.41
C TYR A 100 -0.60 36.91 -44.63
N SER A 101 -1.90 37.23 -44.54
CA SER A 101 -2.59 37.97 -45.61
C SER A 101 -2.32 39.49 -45.50
N GLY A 102 -1.06 39.89 -45.73
CA GLY A 102 -0.60 41.29 -45.68
C GLY A 102 -0.95 42.12 -46.92
N GLY A 103 -2.20 42.07 -47.38
CA GLY A 103 -2.68 42.88 -48.51
C GLY A 103 -3.84 43.77 -48.08
N LEU A 104 -3.89 45.00 -48.59
CA LEU A 104 -4.88 46.07 -48.36
C LEU A 104 -6.33 45.72 -48.81
N GLY A 105 -6.83 44.54 -48.46
CA GLY A 105 -8.22 44.11 -48.62
C GLY A 105 -8.66 43.44 -47.32
N SER A 106 -9.87 43.75 -46.83
CA SER A 106 -10.32 43.19 -45.55
C SER A 106 -10.24 41.67 -45.59
N SER A 107 -9.64 41.06 -44.56
CA SER A 107 -9.37 39.62 -44.44
C SER A 107 -10.59 38.71 -44.63
N TYR A 108 -11.80 39.27 -44.57
CA TYR A 108 -13.04 38.53 -44.83
C TYR A 108 -13.28 38.22 -46.31
N TRP A 109 -12.84 39.09 -47.24
CA TRP A 109 -13.05 38.88 -48.68
C TRP A 109 -12.01 37.92 -49.28
N LEU A 110 -10.75 38.01 -48.84
CA LEU A 110 -9.65 37.17 -49.35
C LEU A 110 -9.75 35.70 -48.93
N ASN A 111 -10.49 35.40 -47.85
CA ASN A 111 -10.65 34.04 -47.32
C ASN A 111 -12.02 33.43 -47.65
N ARG A 112 -12.88 34.15 -48.39
CA ARG A 112 -14.23 33.68 -48.74
C ARG A 112 -14.23 32.45 -49.66
N ASP A 113 -13.19 32.32 -50.49
CA ASP A 113 -13.01 31.20 -51.41
C ASP A 113 -12.02 30.14 -50.90
N GLN A 114 -11.48 30.30 -49.68
CA GLN A 114 -10.60 29.29 -49.08
C GLN A 114 -11.44 28.18 -48.45
N ALA A 115 -11.16 26.94 -48.83
CA ALA A 115 -11.75 25.78 -48.15
C ALA A 115 -11.40 25.83 -46.66
N PRO A 116 -12.36 25.55 -45.76
CA PRO A 116 -12.09 25.55 -44.32
C PRO A 116 -11.00 24.53 -44.00
N THR A 117 -10.10 24.90 -43.08
CA THR A 117 -9.10 23.99 -42.53
C THR A 117 -9.79 22.77 -41.96
N MET A 118 -9.31 21.58 -42.31
CA MET A 118 -9.90 20.33 -41.83
C MET A 118 -9.25 19.96 -40.50
N ARG A 119 -10.07 19.57 -39.52
CA ARG A 119 -9.61 18.94 -38.30
C ARG A 119 -10.03 17.48 -38.25
N THR A 120 -9.12 16.65 -37.76
CA THR A 120 -9.41 15.25 -37.48
C THR A 120 -10.26 15.15 -36.21
N VAL A 121 -11.51 14.70 -36.34
CA VAL A 121 -12.39 14.40 -35.21
C VAL A 121 -12.57 12.89 -35.11
N THR A 122 -12.36 12.36 -33.91
CA THR A 122 -12.60 10.95 -33.60
C THR A 122 -14.07 10.75 -33.27
N LYS A 123 -14.82 10.03 -34.13
CA LYS A 123 -16.25 9.75 -33.93
C LYS A 123 -16.45 8.29 -33.54
N LYS A 124 -17.25 8.02 -32.51
CA LYS A 124 -17.71 6.66 -32.16
C LYS A 124 -18.66 6.15 -33.25
N ILE A 125 -18.35 4.98 -33.80
CA ILE A 125 -19.11 4.33 -34.88
C ILE A 125 -19.71 3.01 -34.44
N GLY A 126 -19.17 2.42 -33.38
CA GLY A 126 -19.73 1.21 -32.80
C GLY A 126 -19.04 0.85 -31.50
N GLU A 127 -19.35 -0.33 -31.01
CA GLU A 127 -18.73 -0.95 -29.85
C GLU A 127 -18.23 -2.33 -30.26
N ARG A 128 -17.05 -2.72 -29.78
CA ARG A 128 -16.53 -4.08 -29.92
C ARG A 128 -16.11 -4.62 -28.58
N THR A 129 -16.36 -5.90 -28.39
CA THR A 129 -15.81 -6.64 -27.25
C THR A 129 -14.39 -7.06 -27.59
N VAL A 130 -13.41 -6.54 -26.86
CA VAL A 130 -11.99 -6.91 -27.00
C VAL A 130 -11.58 -7.76 -25.82
N SER A 131 -11.05 -8.95 -26.11
CA SER A 131 -10.40 -9.80 -25.12
C SER A 131 -8.98 -9.29 -24.84
N TYR A 132 -8.64 -9.11 -23.58
CA TYR A 132 -7.32 -8.75 -23.11
C TYR A 132 -6.87 -9.70 -21.99
N PHE A 133 -5.57 -9.92 -21.89
CA PHE A 133 -5.00 -10.77 -20.87
C PHE A 133 -4.63 -9.95 -19.64
N VAL A 134 -4.99 -10.44 -18.47
CA VAL A 134 -4.51 -9.95 -17.18
C VAL A 134 -3.69 -11.02 -16.49
N ILE A 135 -2.65 -10.58 -15.79
CA ILE A 135 -1.76 -11.45 -15.04
C ILE A 135 -2.00 -11.18 -13.57
N GLU A 136 -2.28 -12.25 -12.84
CA GLU A 136 -2.44 -12.18 -11.41
C GLU A 136 -1.10 -11.99 -10.72
N ARG A 137 -1.16 -11.39 -9.53
CA ARG A 137 0.02 -11.04 -8.74
C ARG A 137 0.93 -12.23 -8.43
N ALA A 138 0.34 -13.34 -7.98
CA ALA A 138 1.09 -14.55 -7.63
C ALA A 138 1.80 -15.15 -8.85
N ALA A 139 1.10 -15.20 -9.99
CA ALA A 139 1.64 -15.67 -11.25
C ALA A 139 2.84 -14.81 -11.71
N PHE A 140 2.69 -13.49 -11.66
CA PHE A 140 3.76 -12.57 -12.06
C PHE A 140 4.98 -12.65 -11.13
N ARG A 141 4.75 -12.77 -9.81
CA ARG A 141 5.82 -12.93 -8.82
C ARG A 141 6.63 -14.20 -9.07
N ALA A 142 5.97 -15.34 -9.21
CA ALA A 142 6.64 -16.62 -9.48
C ALA A 142 7.43 -16.58 -10.80
N TRP A 143 6.85 -15.93 -11.82
CA TRP A 143 7.51 -15.76 -13.10
C TRP A 143 8.74 -14.86 -13.01
N LEU A 144 8.67 -13.70 -12.35
CA LEU A 144 9.83 -12.82 -12.15
C LEU A 144 10.95 -13.51 -11.36
N THR A 145 10.60 -14.25 -10.30
CA THR A 145 11.59 -15.03 -9.53
C THR A 145 12.28 -16.08 -10.40
N LYS A 146 11.54 -16.76 -11.30
CA LYS A 146 12.12 -17.72 -12.24
C LYS A 146 13.04 -17.07 -13.28
N GLN A 147 12.78 -15.81 -13.64
CA GLN A 147 13.65 -15.04 -14.54
C GLN A 147 14.85 -14.41 -13.82
N GLY A 148 14.90 -14.46 -12.48
CA GLY A 148 15.97 -13.84 -11.69
C GLY A 148 15.99 -12.30 -11.75
N VAL A 149 14.86 -11.68 -12.10
CA VAL A 149 14.74 -10.21 -12.22
C VAL A 149 14.15 -9.65 -10.93
N GLU A 150 14.82 -8.65 -10.35
CA GLU A 150 14.32 -7.96 -9.16
C GLU A 150 13.08 -7.11 -9.50
N PRO A 151 12.01 -7.19 -8.69
CA PRO A 151 10.85 -6.32 -8.86
C PRO A 151 11.22 -4.87 -8.54
N SER A 152 10.71 -3.94 -9.34
CA SER A 152 10.79 -2.50 -9.05
C SER A 152 10.01 -2.15 -7.78
N GLU A 153 10.26 -0.95 -7.22
CA GLU A 153 9.54 -0.43 -6.05
C GLU A 153 8.01 -0.50 -6.20
N HIS A 154 7.47 -0.16 -7.37
CA HIS A 154 6.02 -0.19 -7.61
C HIS A 154 5.47 -1.61 -7.75
N VAL A 155 6.21 -2.52 -8.39
CA VAL A 155 5.82 -3.93 -8.50
C VAL A 155 5.94 -4.64 -7.16
N GLN A 156 6.94 -4.27 -6.35
CA GLN A 156 7.10 -4.76 -5.00
C GLN A 156 5.97 -4.26 -4.09
N ALA A 157 5.63 -2.98 -4.13
CA ALA A 157 4.46 -2.44 -3.42
C ALA A 157 3.17 -3.16 -3.83
N TRP A 158 3.01 -3.43 -5.14
CA TRP A 158 1.90 -4.25 -5.62
C TRP A 158 1.92 -5.66 -5.04
N PHE A 159 3.08 -6.33 -4.97
CA PHE A 159 3.25 -7.64 -4.32
C PHE A 159 2.88 -7.62 -2.83
N ASP A 160 3.31 -6.59 -2.11
CA ASP A 160 3.16 -6.46 -0.66
C ASP A 160 1.71 -6.18 -0.24
N THR A 161 0.86 -5.69 -1.14
CA THR A 161 -0.57 -5.47 -0.86
C THR A 161 -1.38 -6.77 -0.69
N MET A 162 -0.80 -7.96 -0.95
CA MET A 162 -1.39 -9.27 -0.66
C MET A 162 -0.57 -10.04 0.39
N GLN A 163 -0.45 -9.50 1.60
CA GLN A 163 -0.28 -10.35 2.76
C GLN A 163 -1.54 -10.35 3.63
N PRO A 164 -2.45 -11.31 3.43
CA PRO A 164 -3.46 -11.66 4.42
C PRO A 164 -2.90 -12.47 5.61
N ALA A 165 -1.60 -12.84 5.64
CA ALA A 165 -1.05 -13.71 6.70
C ALA A 165 0.36 -13.37 7.22
N GLN A 166 0.97 -12.26 6.80
CA GLN A 166 2.24 -11.76 7.39
C GLN A 166 2.20 -10.23 7.59
N LYS A 167 1.01 -9.69 7.88
CA LYS A 167 0.89 -8.48 8.72
C LYS A 167 1.41 -8.80 10.13
N LEU A 168 2.70 -9.03 10.31
CA LEU A 168 3.34 -9.04 11.64
C LEU A 168 4.86 -8.85 11.61
N ALA A 169 5.53 -8.75 10.47
CA ALA A 169 6.98 -8.51 10.47
C ALA A 169 7.42 -7.67 9.27
N ARG A 170 7.45 -6.34 9.47
CA ARG A 170 8.11 -5.27 8.66
C ARG A 170 7.17 -4.11 8.29
N GLY A 171 6.44 -3.64 9.28
CA GLY A 171 6.15 -2.22 9.39
C GLY A 171 6.70 -1.78 10.74
N ALA A 172 7.98 -1.42 10.81
CA ALA A 172 8.49 -0.69 11.96
C ALA A 172 7.86 0.72 11.94
N LYS A 173 6.57 0.82 12.27
CA LYS A 173 6.10 1.92 13.09
C LYS A 173 7.06 1.92 14.27
N ARG A 174 7.71 3.05 14.56
CA ARG A 174 8.43 3.21 15.82
C ARG A 174 7.50 2.68 16.90
N THR A 175 7.83 1.54 17.50
CA THR A 175 7.01 0.90 18.53
C THR A 175 6.90 1.95 19.62
N THR A 176 5.74 2.59 19.73
CA THR A 176 5.58 3.60 20.76
C THR A 176 5.57 2.84 22.07
N LYS A 177 6.02 3.47 23.16
CA LYS A 177 5.95 2.83 24.48
C LYS A 177 4.51 2.40 24.82
N ASN A 178 3.50 3.04 24.23
CA ASN A 178 2.10 2.61 24.34
C ASN A 178 1.82 1.28 23.64
N ASP A 179 2.39 1.04 22.45
CA ASP A 179 2.19 -0.22 21.73
C ASP A 179 2.79 -1.40 22.50
N VAL A 180 4.00 -1.21 23.06
CA VAL A 180 4.65 -2.19 23.94
C VAL A 180 3.83 -2.44 25.20
N PHE A 181 3.19 -1.40 25.75
CA PHE A 181 2.30 -1.55 26.90
C PHE A 181 1.02 -2.34 26.57
N LEU A 182 0.41 -2.11 25.40
CA LEU A 182 -0.76 -2.86 24.97
C LEU A 182 -0.43 -4.34 24.71
N GLU A 183 0.75 -4.61 24.17
CA GLU A 183 1.27 -5.97 24.02
C GLU A 183 1.45 -6.66 25.38
N LEU A 184 2.04 -5.96 26.37
CA LEU A 184 2.14 -6.45 27.74
C LEU A 184 0.76 -6.79 28.33
N LEU A 185 -0.25 -5.94 28.14
CA LEU A 185 -1.60 -6.23 28.62
C LEU A 185 -2.20 -7.48 27.97
N GLY A 186 -1.99 -7.64 26.66
CA GLY A 186 -2.40 -8.84 25.94
C GLY A 186 -1.75 -10.11 26.51
N GLN A 187 -0.45 -10.05 26.79
CA GLN A 187 0.27 -11.18 27.42
C GLN A 187 -0.27 -11.51 28.82
N ILE A 188 -0.63 -10.50 29.62
CA ILE A 188 -1.24 -10.71 30.94
C ILE A 188 -2.62 -11.32 30.81
N GLU A 189 -3.46 -10.86 29.89
CA GLU A 189 -4.79 -11.41 29.66
C GLU A 189 -4.74 -12.86 29.17
N GLU A 190 -3.82 -13.18 28.27
CA GLU A 190 -3.60 -14.55 27.77
C GLU A 190 -3.06 -15.47 28.87
N ALA A 191 -2.04 -15.05 29.62
CA ALA A 191 -1.50 -15.82 30.74
C ALA A 191 -2.56 -16.05 31.83
N TRP A 192 -3.37 -15.04 32.13
CA TRP A 192 -4.46 -15.14 33.10
C TRP A 192 -5.53 -16.14 32.65
N LYS A 193 -5.93 -16.09 31.38
CA LYS A 193 -6.87 -17.06 30.80
C LYS A 193 -6.29 -18.47 30.79
N ALA A 194 -5.00 -18.63 30.49
CA ALA A 194 -4.30 -19.90 30.51
C ALA A 194 -4.21 -20.50 31.93
N SER A 195 -4.20 -19.66 32.97
CA SER A 195 -4.24 -20.11 34.37
C SER A 195 -5.62 -20.61 34.85
N GLY A 196 -6.64 -20.58 33.98
CA GLY A 196 -7.99 -21.06 34.30
C GLY A 196 -8.80 -20.12 35.21
N ARG A 197 -8.34 -18.88 35.40
CA ARG A 197 -9.03 -17.86 36.22
C ARG A 197 -10.15 -17.18 35.42
N VAL A 198 -11.06 -16.53 36.14
CA VAL A 198 -12.14 -15.71 35.56
C VAL A 198 -11.54 -14.62 34.64
N PRO A 199 -12.17 -14.31 33.49
CA PRO A 199 -11.70 -13.25 32.60
C PRO A 199 -11.48 -11.93 33.35
N LEU A 200 -10.34 -11.29 33.10
CA LEU A 200 -9.99 -10.00 33.68
C LEU A 200 -10.94 -8.91 33.16
N ASP A 201 -11.60 -8.20 34.07
CA ASP A 201 -12.23 -6.93 33.74
C ASP A 201 -11.18 -5.81 33.83
N ARG A 202 -11.03 -5.05 32.74
CA ARG A 202 -10.14 -3.89 32.68
C ARG A 202 -10.58 -2.76 33.61
N ASN A 203 -11.86 -2.73 34.02
CA ASN A 203 -12.39 -1.78 35.00
C ASN A 203 -12.13 -2.19 36.46
N GLU A 204 -11.68 -3.42 36.69
CA GLU A 204 -11.37 -3.96 38.02
C GLU A 204 -10.02 -4.68 38.01
N TRP A 205 -9.03 -4.06 37.35
CA TRP A 205 -7.72 -4.65 37.16
C TRP A 205 -7.09 -5.01 38.52
N PRO A 206 -6.62 -6.25 38.70
CA PRO A 206 -6.09 -6.69 39.97
C PRO A 206 -4.79 -5.93 40.29
N GLY A 207 -4.64 -5.50 41.53
CA GLY A 207 -3.37 -5.02 42.09
C GLY A 207 -3.22 -3.50 42.04
N GLN A 208 -2.00 -3.02 42.17
CA GLN A 208 -1.70 -1.60 42.06
C GLN A 208 -0.98 -1.29 40.74
N SER A 209 -1.08 -0.03 40.30
CA SER A 209 -0.34 0.44 39.13
C SER A 209 1.18 0.31 39.27
N GLN A 210 1.67 0.28 40.51
CA GLN A 210 3.07 0.05 40.83
C GLN A 210 3.48 -1.39 40.50
N ASP A 211 2.67 -2.39 40.87
CA ASP A 211 2.96 -3.80 40.56
C ASP A 211 3.02 -4.04 39.04
N LEU A 212 2.12 -3.40 38.29
CA LEU A 212 2.12 -3.46 36.82
C LEU A 212 3.33 -2.74 36.20
N CYS A 213 3.76 -1.63 36.80
CA CYS A 213 4.97 -0.91 36.38
C CYS A 213 6.23 -1.75 36.61
N ASP A 214 6.32 -2.43 37.75
CA ASP A 214 7.44 -3.29 38.09
C ASP A 214 7.50 -4.51 37.16
N LEU A 215 6.35 -5.12 36.84
CA LEU A 215 6.24 -6.19 35.85
C LEU A 215 6.65 -5.71 34.45
N ALA A 216 6.17 -4.54 34.03
CA ALA A 216 6.52 -3.93 32.74
C ALA A 216 8.03 -3.65 32.63
N GLY A 217 8.64 -3.12 33.69
CA GLY A 217 10.08 -2.88 33.76
C GLY A 217 10.91 -4.15 33.71
N ARG A 218 10.38 -5.27 34.22
CA ARG A 218 11.06 -6.59 34.19
C ARG A 218 10.93 -7.29 32.84
N LEU A 219 9.73 -7.31 32.26
CA LEU A 219 9.48 -7.98 30.98
C LEU A 219 10.00 -7.16 29.79
N PHE A 220 9.96 -5.84 29.89
CA PHE A 220 10.38 -4.91 28.83
C PHE A 220 11.31 -3.81 29.40
N PRO A 221 12.53 -4.17 29.82
CA PRO A 221 13.47 -3.23 30.45
C PRO A 221 13.87 -2.08 29.51
N GLU A 222 13.96 -2.34 28.20
CA GLU A 222 14.28 -1.34 27.18
C GLU A 222 13.23 -0.21 27.10
N ALA A 223 11.96 -0.52 27.35
CA ALA A 223 10.87 0.44 27.29
C ALA A 223 10.60 1.09 28.65
N PHE A 224 10.62 0.31 29.74
CA PHE A 224 10.09 0.69 31.06
C PHE A 224 11.06 0.57 32.24
N GLY A 225 12.31 0.10 32.05
CA GLY A 225 13.22 -0.24 33.15
C GLY A 225 13.56 0.88 34.15
N ASN A 226 13.46 2.16 33.74
CA ASN A 226 13.75 3.33 34.58
C ASN A 226 12.52 4.24 34.83
N MET A 227 11.30 3.76 34.58
CA MET A 227 10.11 4.60 34.75
C MET A 227 9.67 4.73 36.21
N LYS A 228 9.31 5.95 36.61
CA LYS A 228 8.64 6.20 37.88
C LYS A 228 7.19 5.68 37.83
N PRO A 229 6.70 4.93 38.83
CA PRO A 229 5.35 4.34 38.85
C PRO A 229 4.22 5.35 38.60
N GLU A 230 4.35 6.58 39.11
CA GLU A 230 3.36 7.64 38.92
C GLU A 230 3.27 8.13 37.46
N SER A 231 4.41 8.22 36.78
CA SER A 231 4.48 8.61 35.37
C SER A 231 3.98 7.49 34.47
N PHE A 232 4.30 6.24 34.82
CA PHE A 232 3.78 5.06 34.14
C PHE A 232 2.25 5.00 34.23
N TYR A 233 1.68 5.10 35.43
CA TYR A 233 0.23 5.05 35.64
C TYR A 233 -0.55 6.11 34.84
N ARG A 234 -0.06 7.36 34.84
CA ARG A 234 -0.72 8.46 34.12
C ARG A 234 -0.66 8.30 32.60
N ASN A 235 0.43 7.73 32.08
CA ASN A 235 0.68 7.69 30.65
C ASN A 235 0.17 6.43 29.95
N TYR A 236 0.15 5.28 30.63
CA TYR A 236 -0.20 4.01 30.00
C TYR A 236 -1.48 3.40 30.56
N PRO A 237 -1.56 2.94 31.83
CA PRO A 237 -2.77 2.29 32.34
C PRO A 237 -4.00 3.20 32.31
N LYS A 238 -3.87 4.47 32.72
CA LYS A 238 -4.99 5.43 32.68
C LYS A 238 -5.51 5.70 31.26
N LYS A 239 -4.61 5.73 30.26
CA LYS A 239 -5.00 5.91 28.84
C LYS A 239 -5.62 4.65 28.25
N ALA A 240 -5.22 3.48 28.73
CA ALA A 240 -5.82 2.19 28.38
C ALA A 240 -7.15 1.93 29.10
N GLY A 241 -7.64 2.87 29.93
CA GLY A 241 -8.89 2.74 30.66
C GLY A 241 -8.82 1.80 31.87
N LEU A 242 -7.61 1.41 32.30
CA LEU A 242 -7.43 0.52 33.44
C LEU A 242 -7.78 1.21 34.74
N ARG A 243 -8.63 0.56 35.54
CA ARG A 243 -8.93 0.94 36.91
C ARG A 243 -8.50 -0.18 37.83
N PHE A 244 -7.66 0.15 38.80
CA PHE A 244 -7.09 -0.81 39.71
C PHE A 244 -8.04 -1.06 40.88
N SER A 245 -8.40 -2.32 41.12
CA SER A 245 -9.06 -2.75 42.35
C SER A 245 -7.99 -2.96 43.42
N ALA A 246 -8.13 -2.32 44.58
CA ALA A 246 -7.13 -2.36 45.65
C ALA A 246 -7.08 -3.74 46.33
N SER A 247 -6.55 -4.74 45.63
CA SER A 247 -6.34 -6.09 46.14
C SER A 247 -4.87 -6.28 46.52
N LYS A 248 -4.63 -6.67 47.78
CA LYS A 248 -3.30 -7.11 48.24
C LYS A 248 -3.01 -8.50 47.64
N GLY A 249 -1.76 -8.74 47.22
CA GLY A 249 -1.28 -10.06 46.78
C GLY A 249 -1.14 -10.25 45.26
N VAL A 250 -1.41 -9.24 44.44
CA VAL A 250 -1.36 -9.41 42.97
C VAL A 250 0.06 -9.56 42.43
N ARG A 251 1.06 -9.06 43.16
CA ARG A 251 2.47 -9.32 42.88
C ARG A 251 2.81 -10.81 42.85
N GLU A 252 2.21 -11.60 43.75
CA GLU A 252 2.37 -13.06 43.79
C GLU A 252 1.69 -13.72 42.58
N ILE A 253 0.54 -13.21 42.18
CA ILE A 253 -0.17 -13.69 40.98
C ILE A 253 0.62 -13.40 39.71
N TYR A 254 1.18 -12.20 39.56
CA TYR A 254 2.06 -11.90 38.41
C TYR A 254 3.33 -12.73 38.44
N ALA A 255 3.86 -13.03 39.63
CA ALA A 255 4.98 -13.95 39.76
C ALA A 255 4.58 -15.36 39.31
N GLU A 256 3.42 -15.90 39.72
CA GLU A 256 2.93 -17.21 39.26
C GLU A 256 2.71 -17.29 37.75
N LEU A 257 2.21 -16.21 37.14
CA LEU A 257 1.87 -16.19 35.71
C LEU A 257 3.09 -16.06 34.80
N PHE A 258 4.16 -15.40 35.27
CA PHE A 258 5.32 -15.05 34.46
C PHE A 258 6.66 -15.61 34.97
N LEU A 259 6.70 -16.20 36.16
CA LEU A 259 7.82 -17.02 36.64
C LEU A 259 7.38 -18.49 36.71
N LYS A 260 7.74 -19.25 35.67
CA LYS A 260 8.00 -20.69 35.84
C LYS A 260 9.51 -20.86 36.02
N ASP A 261 9.84 -21.50 37.13
CA ASP A 261 11.17 -21.87 37.65
C ASP A 261 11.93 -20.77 38.42
N GLY A 262 12.19 -21.09 39.69
CA GLY A 262 12.55 -20.14 40.74
C GLY A 262 13.96 -19.58 40.70
N ALA A 263 14.09 -18.37 41.24
CA ALA A 263 15.25 -17.88 41.96
C ALA A 263 14.78 -16.80 42.98
N PRO A 264 15.47 -16.68 44.12
CA PRO A 264 14.83 -16.46 45.42
C PRO A 264 14.62 -15.00 45.79
N ASP A 265 13.78 -14.83 46.81
CA ASP A 265 13.83 -13.72 47.76
C ASP A 265 15.28 -13.39 48.16
N GLY A 266 15.60 -12.09 48.16
CA GLY A 266 16.65 -11.54 49.01
C GLY A 266 17.86 -10.92 48.31
N GLN A 267 17.79 -9.61 48.03
CA GLN A 267 18.85 -8.64 48.35
C GLN A 267 18.22 -7.24 48.34
N LYS A 268 17.67 -6.81 49.48
CA LYS A 268 18.30 -6.04 50.58
C LYS A 268 18.26 -4.53 50.35
N PHE A 269 17.67 -3.85 51.33
CA PHE A 269 17.79 -2.44 51.64
C PHE A 269 19.26 -1.99 51.83
N ALA A 270 19.44 -0.66 51.74
CA ALA A 270 20.60 0.20 52.03
C ALA A 270 21.50 0.49 50.81
N ALA A 271 21.81 1.75 50.48
CA ALA A 271 21.84 2.98 51.28
C ALA A 271 21.08 4.16 50.64
#